data_AF-A0A7S2I3L2-F1
#
_entry.id   AF-A0A7S2I3L2-F1
#
_cell.length_a   1.000
_cell.length_b   1.000
_cell.length_c   1.000
_cell.angle_alpha   90.00
_cell.angle_beta   90.00
_cell.angle_gamma   90.00
#
_symmetry.space_group_name_H-M   'P 1'
#
loop_
_entity.id
_entity.type
_entity.pdbx_description
1 polymer ?
#
loop_
_entity_poly.entity_id
_entity_poly.type
_entity_poly.pdbx_seq_one_letter_code
_entity_poly.pdbx_strand_id
1 'polypeptide(L)'
;RAFVVAIMGTALPLVTGMGLVAAFFPGHLYPDGFAAGCALAPTSVGISIKLLDDAKMLNSLAGQTTLTAAFIDDVFSLILLVVLRSLADGNPDVGVIVGKLIGAFAF
;
A
#
# COMPACT_ATOMS: atom_id res chain seq x y z
N ARG A 1 2.30 3.93 -17.89
CA ARG A 1 2.89 2.59 -17.60
C ARG A 1 3.05 2.38 -16.09
N ALA A 2 3.75 3.27 -15.38
CA ALA A 2 3.89 3.23 -13.92
C ALA A 2 2.55 3.14 -13.15
N PHE A 3 1.51 3.88 -13.57
CA PHE A 3 0.21 3.87 -12.89
C PHE A 3 -0.50 2.50 -12.91
N VAL A 4 -0.40 1.76 -14.02
CA VAL A 4 -0.99 0.42 -14.13
C VAL A 4 -0.21 -0.58 -13.28
N VAL A 5 1.12 -0.43 -13.24
CA VAL A 5 2.00 -1.24 -12.38
C VAL A 5 1.70 -0.97 -10.91
N ALA A 6 1.47 0.28 -10.52
CA ALA A 6 1.08 0.65 -9.15
C ALA A 6 -0.28 0.03 -8.80
N ILE A 7 -1.32 0.23 -9.61
CA ILE A 7 -2.66 -0.35 -9.33
C ILE A 7 -2.61 -1.87 -9.21
N MET A 8 -1.94 -2.55 -10.15
CA MET A 8 -1.79 -4.01 -10.08
C MET A 8 -0.94 -4.41 -8.86
N GLY A 9 0.11 -3.66 -8.56
CA GLY A 9 1.01 -3.86 -7.42
C GLY A 9 0.30 -3.70 -6.07
N THR A 10 -0.72 -2.85 -5.96
CA THR A 10 -1.51 -2.69 -4.73
C THR A 10 -2.72 -3.63 -4.68
N ALA A 11 -3.39 -3.89 -5.81
CA ALA A 11 -4.58 -4.73 -5.87
C ALA A 11 -4.27 -6.22 -5.70
N LEU A 12 -3.16 -6.70 -6.28
CA LEU A 12 -2.80 -8.12 -6.19
C LEU A 12 -2.52 -8.55 -4.74
N PRO A 13 -1.67 -7.84 -3.95
CA PRO A 13 -1.44 -8.17 -2.54
C PRO A 13 -2.68 -8.04 -1.67
N LEU A 14 -3.57 -7.09 -2.00
CA LEU A 14 -4.81 -6.90 -1.26
C LEU A 14 -5.74 -8.10 -1.43
N VAL A 15 -5.92 -8.57 -2.66
CA VAL A 15 -6.74 -9.75 -2.97
C VAL A 15 -6.10 -11.03 -2.42
N THR A 16 -4.78 -11.18 -2.54
CA THR A 16 -4.10 -12.38 -2.01
C THR A 16 -4.12 -12.43 -0.48
N GLY A 17 -3.93 -11.29 0.20
CA GLY A 17 -4.04 -11.21 1.66
C GLY A 17 -5.44 -11.54 2.17
N MET A 18 -6.47 -10.98 1.54
CA MET A 18 -7.87 -11.27 1.87
C MET A 18 -8.24 -12.73 1.55
N GLY A 19 -7.75 -13.28 0.44
CA GLY A 19 -7.93 -14.68 0.07
C GLY A 19 -7.24 -15.67 1.00
N LEU A 20 -6.03 -15.35 1.47
CA LEU A 20 -5.31 -16.15 2.47
C LEU A 20 -6.07 -16.21 3.79
N VAL A 21 -6.53 -15.06 4.29
CA VAL A 21 -7.32 -15.03 5.53
C VAL A 21 -8.65 -15.78 5.35
N ALA A 22 -9.32 -15.63 4.22
CA ALA A 22 -10.55 -16.37 3.92
C ALA A 22 -10.35 -17.89 3.90
N ALA A 23 -9.20 -18.36 3.39
CA ALA A 23 -8.89 -19.78 3.25
C ALA A 23 -8.49 -20.43 4.59
N PHE A 24 -7.71 -19.72 5.42
CA PHE A 24 -7.22 -20.25 6.70
C PHE A 24 -8.15 -19.93 7.89
N PHE A 25 -8.93 -18.86 7.81
CA PHE A 25 -9.84 -18.40 8.86
C PHE A 25 -11.24 -18.11 8.30
N PRO A 26 -12.09 -19.16 8.16
CA PRO A 26 -13.45 -19.00 7.66
C PRO A 26 -14.23 -17.98 8.50
N GLY A 27 -14.87 -17.02 7.85
CA GLY A 27 -15.69 -15.98 8.50
C GLY A 27 -14.95 -14.70 8.92
N HIS A 28 -13.62 -14.64 8.82
CA HIS A 28 -12.81 -13.46 9.21
C HIS A 28 -12.39 -12.61 8.01
N LEU A 29 -13.26 -12.55 6.99
CA LEU A 29 -12.97 -11.83 5.74
C LEU A 29 -12.82 -10.31 5.96
N TYR A 30 -13.57 -9.78 6.92
CA TYR A 30 -13.60 -8.36 7.26
C TYR A 30 -13.77 -8.19 8.77
N PRO A 31 -13.00 -7.32 9.45
CA PRO A 31 -11.95 -6.44 8.94
C PRO A 31 -10.57 -7.11 8.76
N ASP A 32 -10.37 -8.33 9.27
CA ASP A 32 -9.04 -8.96 9.37
C ASP A 32 -8.42 -9.31 8.02
N GLY A 33 -9.21 -9.85 7.08
CA GLY A 33 -8.73 -10.12 5.71
C GLY A 33 -8.33 -8.85 4.95
N PHE A 34 -9.06 -7.75 5.16
CA PHE A 34 -8.71 -6.45 4.60
C PHE A 34 -7.44 -5.87 5.26
N ALA A 35 -7.29 -6.02 6.58
CA ALA A 35 -6.08 -5.63 7.30
C ALA A 35 -4.84 -6.39 6.79
N ALA A 36 -4.97 -7.70 6.57
CA ALA A 36 -3.92 -8.54 6.01
C ALA A 36 -3.53 -8.12 4.59
N GLY A 37 -4.50 -7.80 3.73
CA GLY A 37 -4.26 -7.25 2.40
C GLY A 37 -3.54 -5.90 2.43
N CYS A 38 -3.98 -4.99 3.29
CA CYS A 38 -3.34 -3.69 3.51
C CYS A 38 -1.91 -3.83 4.05
N ALA A 39 -1.61 -4.86 4.84
CA ALA A 39 -0.27 -5.11 5.37
C ALA A 39 0.72 -5.62 4.30
N LEU A 40 0.22 -6.27 3.24
CA LEU A 40 1.04 -6.83 2.15
C LEU A 40 1.27 -5.86 0.99
N ALA A 41 0.50 -4.77 0.93
CA ALA A 41 0.59 -3.76 -0.12
C ALA A 41 1.87 -2.88 -0.11
N PRO A 42 2.44 -2.45 1.04
CA PRO A 42 3.50 -1.44 1.05
C PRO A 42 4.82 -1.94 0.43
N THR A 43 5.37 -1.19 -0.51
CA THR A 43 6.64 -1.47 -1.18
C THR A 43 7.81 -0.66 -0.59
N SER A 44 8.95 -1.29 -0.30
CA SER A 44 10.12 -0.55 0.24
C SER A 44 10.95 0.15 -0.86
N VAL A 45 10.70 1.45 -1.06
CA VAL A 45 11.46 2.31 -1.99
C VAL A 45 12.94 2.39 -1.62
N GLY A 46 13.27 2.51 -0.33
CA GLY A 46 14.65 2.70 0.12
C GLY A 46 15.59 1.54 -0.24
N ILE A 47 15.11 0.30 -0.10
CA ILE A 47 15.87 -0.89 -0.53
C ILE A 47 16.01 -0.91 -2.05
N SER A 48 14.94 -0.56 -2.78
CA SER A 48 14.93 -0.53 -4.24
C SER A 48 15.91 0.48 -4.82
N ILE A 49 16.02 1.68 -4.23
CA ILE A 49 17.01 2.70 -4.62
C ILE A 49 18.42 2.14 -4.47
N LYS A 50 18.73 1.54 -3.31
CA LYS A 50 20.07 1.02 -3.02
C LYS A 50 20.48 -0.10 -3.99
N LEU A 51 19.58 -1.04 -4.26
CA LEU A 51 19.83 -2.12 -5.23
C LEU A 51 19.98 -1.60 -6.67
N LEU A 52 19.19 -0.59 -7.07
CA LEU A 52 19.33 0.03 -8.38
C LEU A 52 20.62 0.83 -8.50
N ASP A 53 21.11 1.41 -7.42
CA ASP A 53 22.40 2.13 -7.37
C ASP A 53 23.57 1.17 -7.48
N ASP A 54 23.55 0.09 -6.67
CA ASP A 54 24.54 -0.99 -6.72
C ASP A 54 24.61 -1.63 -8.12
N ALA A 55 23.46 -1.74 -8.81
CA ALA A 55 23.37 -2.23 -10.18
C ALA A 55 23.70 -1.18 -11.27
N LYS A 56 23.99 0.08 -10.90
CA LYS A 56 24.18 1.23 -11.81
C LYS A 56 22.99 1.47 -12.76
N MET A 57 21.79 1.07 -12.35
CA MET A 57 20.55 1.13 -13.13
C MET A 57 19.60 2.26 -12.67
N LEU A 58 19.97 3.07 -11.68
CA LEU A 58 19.15 4.20 -11.19
C LEU A 58 18.64 5.11 -12.30
N ASN A 59 19.51 5.47 -13.25
CA ASN A 59 19.19 6.39 -14.35
C ASN A 59 18.62 5.70 -15.58
N SER A 60 18.42 4.38 -15.53
CA SER A 60 17.77 3.66 -16.62
C SER A 60 16.28 3.96 -16.65
N LEU A 61 15.66 3.84 -17.82
CA LEU A 61 14.21 4.01 -17.99
C LEU A 61 13.42 3.08 -17.03
N ALA A 62 13.90 1.85 -16.84
CA ALA A 62 13.31 0.88 -15.94
C ALA A 62 13.46 1.30 -14.47
N GLY A 63 14.65 1.73 -14.05
CA GLY A 63 14.93 2.19 -12.69
C GLY A 63 14.08 3.40 -12.30
N GLN A 64 14.06 4.44 -13.13
CA GLN A 64 13.22 5.63 -12.94
C GLN A 64 11.72 5.27 -12.88
N THR A 65 11.26 4.36 -13.73
CA THR A 65 9.84 3.92 -13.74
C THR A 65 9.48 3.17 -12.45
N THR A 66 10.35 2.27 -11.98
CA THR A 66 10.15 1.52 -10.72
C THR A 66 10.14 2.46 -9.52
N LEU A 67 11.09 3.39 -9.44
CA LEU A 67 11.15 4.38 -8.36
C LEU A 67 9.89 5.27 -8.35
N THR A 68 9.48 5.78 -9.51
CA THR A 68 8.28 6.59 -9.63
C THR A 68 7.03 5.81 -9.24
N ALA A 69 6.93 4.54 -9.63
CA ALA A 69 5.79 3.69 -9.26
C ALA A 69 5.75 3.42 -7.75
N ALA A 70 6.90 3.18 -7.13
CA ALA A 70 6.98 2.88 -5.70
C ALA A 70 6.65 4.10 -4.82
N PHE A 71 7.03 5.32 -5.23
CA PHE A 71 6.56 6.54 -4.54
C PHE A 71 5.04 6.76 -4.62
N ILE A 72 4.43 6.40 -5.75
CA ILE A 72 2.97 6.49 -5.91
C ILE A 72 2.27 5.44 -5.04
N ASP A 73 2.83 4.22 -4.95
CA ASP A 73 2.33 3.14 -4.09
C ASP A 73 2.36 3.50 -2.59
N ASP A 74 3.38 4.24 -2.13
CA ASP A 74 3.46 4.73 -0.75
C ASP A 74 2.29 5.67 -0.39
N VAL A 75 1.89 6.55 -1.30
CA VAL A 75 0.72 7.44 -1.11
C VAL A 75 -0.57 6.62 -1.00
N PHE A 76 -0.75 5.63 -1.86
CA PHE A 76 -1.92 4.75 -1.80
C PHE A 76 -1.95 3.91 -0.52
N SER A 77 -0.79 3.41 -0.08
CA SER A 77 -0.65 2.64 1.14
C SER A 77 -0.99 3.48 2.39
N LEU A 78 -0.60 4.76 2.44
CA LEU A 78 -1.01 5.69 3.50
C LEU A 78 -2.51 5.94 3.52
N ILE A 79 -3.13 6.12 2.34
CA ILE A 79 -4.59 6.27 2.23
C ILE A 79 -5.29 5.00 2.75
N LEU A 80 -4.84 3.81 2.33
CA LEU A 80 -5.35 2.52 2.78
C LEU A 80 -5.21 2.34 4.29
N LEU A 81 -4.08 2.75 4.88
CA LEU A 81 -3.84 2.70 6.32
C LEU A 81 -4.85 3.57 7.09
N VAL A 82 -5.12 4.79 6.61
CA VAL A 82 -6.09 5.70 7.23
C VAL A 82 -7.51 5.12 7.14
N VAL A 83 -7.87 4.55 5.98
CA VAL A 83 -9.17 3.88 5.79
C VAL A 83 -9.30 2.68 6.72
N LEU A 84 -8.27 1.83 6.80
CA LEU A 84 -8.25 0.67 7.71
C LEU A 84 -8.42 1.11 9.17
N ARG A 85 -7.75 2.19 9.57
CA ARG A 85 -7.86 2.72 10.94
C ARG A 85 -9.23 3.35 11.21
N SER A 86 -9.82 4.04 10.23
CA SER A 86 -11.18 4.58 10.35
C SER A 86 -12.22 3.48 10.48
N LEU A 87 -12.01 2.37 9.77
CA LEU A 87 -12.86 1.20 9.85
C LEU A 87 -12.74 0.49 11.21
N ALA A 88 -11.51 0.33 11.70
CA ALA A 88 -11.25 -0.27 13.02
C ALA A 88 -11.89 0.56 14.16
N ASP A 89 -11.90 1.89 14.03
CA ASP A 89 -12.51 2.79 15.02
C ASP A 89 -14.06 2.90 14.90
N GLY A 90 -14.67 2.25 13.90
CA GLY A 90 -16.13 2.20 13.71
C GLY A 90 -16.80 3.53 13.34
N ASN A 91 -16.03 4.60 13.09
CA ASN A 91 -16.51 5.94 12.75
C ASN A 91 -16.01 6.35 11.36
N PRO A 92 -16.80 6.16 10.29
CA PRO A 92 -16.45 6.57 8.93
C PRO A 92 -16.78 8.06 8.69
N ASP A 93 -16.47 8.93 9.66
CA ASP A 93 -16.65 10.37 9.47
C ASP A 93 -15.53 10.91 8.57
N VAL A 94 -15.92 11.53 7.45
CA VAL A 94 -15.01 12.08 6.46
C VAL A 94 -14.07 13.12 7.08
N GLY A 95 -14.53 13.88 8.08
CA GLY A 95 -13.69 14.86 8.78
C GLY A 95 -12.55 14.21 9.58
N VAL A 96 -12.81 13.04 10.18
CA VAL A 96 -11.82 12.27 10.93
C VAL A 96 -10.83 11.58 9.99
N ILE A 97 -11.30 11.07 8.84
CA ILE A 97 -10.45 10.48 7.80
C ILE A 97 -9.47 11.53 7.26
N VAL A 98 -9.97 12.71 6.88
CA VAL A 98 -9.12 13.81 6.38
C VAL A 98 -8.13 14.29 7.45
N GLY A 99 -8.57 14.43 8.71
CA GLY A 99 -7.69 14.78 9.81
C GLY A 99 -6.56 13.77 10.05
N LYS A 100 -6.88 12.46 10.03
CA LYS A 100 -5.88 11.38 10.11
C LYS A 100 -4.92 11.37 8.93
N LEU A 101 -5.40 11.69 7.74
CA LEU A 101 -4.58 11.77 6.53
C LEU A 101 -3.58 12.93 6.62
N ILE A 102 -4.03 14.12 7.01
CA ILE A 102 -3.14 15.27 7.25
C ILE A 102 -2.11 14.94 8.34
N GLY A 103 -2.53 14.31 9.44
CA GLY A 103 -1.62 13.87 10.49
C GLY A 103 -0.58 12.86 10.01
N ALA A 104 -0.95 11.95 9.09
CA ALA A 104 -0.04 10.97 8.53
C ALA A 104 0.98 11.56 7.55
N PHE A 105 0.65 12.66 6.85
CA PHE A 105 1.57 13.41 5.99
C PHE A 105 2.45 14.43 6.74
N ALA A 106 2.03 14.84 7.94
CA ALA A 106 2.77 15.79 8.78
C ALA A 106 3.93 15.13 9.57
N PHE A 107 3.99 13.80 9.58
CA PHE A 107 5.02 13.00 10.24
C PHE A 107 5.99 12.43 9.20
#